data_AF-A0A367PCN1-F1
#
_entry.id   AF-A0A367PCN1-F1
#
_cell.length_a   1.000
_cell.length_b   1.000
_cell.length_c   1.000
_cell.angle_alpha   90.00
_cell.angle_beta   90.00
_cell.angle_gamma   90.00
#
_symmetry.space_group_name_H-M   'P 1'
#
loop_
_entity.id
_entity.type
_entity.pdbx_description
1 polymer ?
#
loop_
_entity_poly.entity_id
_entity_poly.type
_entity_poly.pdbx_seq_one_letter_code
_entity_poly.pdbx_strand_id
1 'polypeptide(L)'
;MSTKIVRPAALIAQGDLKLYATSLKVSDLLIPKFYSVETLDPEDPTDSGYQRLLNKSRAKKLADYIVAGQKTKDAFLPTSIFLATHRSLPFDPQSNTVEIDIDRIGPFSVVDGQHRVEGLKMAAEKDSSVLDFEVPVNIAVELSKIAQMCHFLLVNTTQKSVDKAVEQRIFARLSEAIDVEDIPSLPRWISKAVGKGDDEKALNYVDYLNNEPESPWFGRIEMANAVDEEGRNTTNQKTFVQAIKKYILVAHNPVLTYEEKQYKIFLNYWIALRNIIQPVDNGVFYKYNGVDLFSRFCAPFFNKVLNEKNFTVATMEKSLQRTFDNVEGEYAGVGHSTFWNRGGRASYMNSGAINQLNAELVRALHVSDSEADIEI
;
A
#
# COMPACT_ATOMS: atom_id res chain seq x y z
N MET A 1 22.57 -11.72 -29.49
CA MET A 1 21.21 -11.53 -30.02
C MET A 1 21.09 -10.09 -30.48
N SER A 2 20.37 -9.82 -31.57
CA SER A 2 20.09 -8.44 -31.99
C SER A 2 19.31 -7.73 -30.87
N THR A 3 19.74 -6.53 -30.47
CA THR A 3 19.01 -5.66 -29.53
C THR A 3 17.99 -4.77 -30.24
N LYS A 4 17.92 -4.90 -31.58
CA LYS A 4 16.97 -4.21 -32.45
C LYS A 4 15.87 -5.16 -32.92
N ILE A 5 14.63 -4.70 -32.79
CA ILE A 5 13.41 -5.38 -33.23
C ILE A 5 12.67 -4.42 -34.17
N VAL A 6 12.21 -4.92 -35.31
CA VAL A 6 11.30 -4.19 -36.21
C VAL A 6 10.02 -5.00 -36.35
N ARG A 7 8.87 -4.37 -36.12
CA ARG A 7 7.56 -5.02 -36.24
C ARG A 7 6.53 -4.12 -36.92
N PRO A 8 5.60 -4.70 -37.70
CA PRO A 8 4.39 -3.98 -38.10
C PRO A 8 3.63 -3.50 -36.87
N ALA A 9 3.23 -2.23 -36.86
CA ALA A 9 2.51 -1.63 -35.77
C ALA A 9 1.45 -0.64 -36.27
N ALA A 10 0.32 -0.58 -35.57
CA ALA A 10 -0.64 0.48 -35.74
C ALA A 10 -0.37 1.60 -34.73
N LEU A 11 -0.23 2.83 -35.22
CA LEU A 11 -0.23 4.02 -34.38
C LEU A 11 -1.67 4.34 -33.92
N ILE A 12 -1.89 4.36 -32.61
CA ILE A 12 -3.18 4.63 -31.99
C ILE A 12 -3.04 5.87 -31.10
N ALA A 13 -4.00 6.79 -31.22
CA ALA A 13 -4.13 7.95 -30.34
C ALA A 13 -5.41 7.84 -29.51
N GLN A 14 -5.29 7.99 -28.19
CA GLN A 14 -6.41 8.00 -27.24
C GLN A 14 -6.31 9.25 -26.36
N GLY A 15 -6.93 10.35 -26.81
CA GLY A 15 -6.63 11.67 -26.25
C GLY A 15 -5.16 12.01 -26.50
N ASP A 16 -4.44 12.43 -25.46
CA ASP A 16 -3.00 12.73 -25.55
C ASP A 16 -2.11 11.48 -25.50
N LEU A 17 -2.68 10.30 -25.19
CA LEU A 17 -1.92 9.06 -25.10
C LEU A 17 -1.62 8.51 -26.50
N LYS A 18 -0.33 8.33 -26.78
CA LYS A 18 0.19 7.72 -28.02
C LYS A 18 0.62 6.27 -27.78
N LEU A 19 0.08 5.36 -28.58
CA LEU A 19 0.26 3.92 -28.46
C LEU A 19 0.72 3.31 -29.79
N TYR A 20 1.59 2.31 -29.73
CA TYR A 20 1.82 1.39 -30.83
C TYR A 20 1.24 0.03 -30.49
N ALA A 21 0.26 -0.43 -31.27
CA ALA A 21 -0.26 -1.79 -31.20
C ALA A 21 0.51 -2.69 -32.17
N THR A 22 1.20 -3.70 -31.65
CA THR A 22 2.07 -4.61 -32.40
C THR A 22 1.94 -6.03 -31.85
N SER A 23 2.53 -7.02 -32.52
CA SER A 23 2.86 -8.32 -31.91
C SER A 23 4.34 -8.37 -31.52
N LEU A 24 4.67 -9.11 -30.46
CA LEU A 24 6.04 -9.48 -30.11
C LEU A 24 6.11 -10.99 -29.90
N LYS A 25 7.24 -11.58 -30.29
CA LYS A 25 7.54 -12.98 -29.95
C LYS A 25 7.92 -13.08 -28.48
N VAL A 26 7.73 -14.24 -27.87
CA VAL A 26 8.26 -14.49 -26.51
C VAL A 26 9.77 -14.29 -26.47
N SER A 27 10.51 -14.70 -27.51
CA SER A 27 11.95 -14.44 -27.63
C SER A 27 12.31 -12.95 -27.57
N ASP A 28 11.46 -12.06 -28.10
CA ASP A 28 11.67 -10.61 -28.04
C ASP A 28 11.55 -10.10 -26.58
N LEU A 29 10.53 -10.59 -25.84
CA LEU A 29 10.29 -10.23 -24.43
C LEU A 29 11.42 -10.69 -23.50
N LEU A 30 12.15 -11.74 -23.89
CA LEU A 30 13.24 -12.33 -23.10
C LEU A 30 14.62 -11.75 -23.43
N ILE A 31 14.71 -10.77 -24.35
CA ILE A 31 15.97 -10.08 -24.59
C ILE A 31 16.41 -9.38 -23.29
N PRO A 32 17.68 -9.49 -22.88
CA PRO A 32 18.16 -8.82 -21.68
C PRO A 32 17.84 -7.32 -21.69
N LYS A 33 17.34 -6.80 -20.56
CA LYS A 33 16.90 -5.40 -20.38
C LYS A 33 15.69 -4.98 -21.23
N PHE A 34 14.96 -5.91 -21.84
CA PHE A 34 13.76 -5.56 -22.60
C PHE A 34 12.69 -4.87 -21.76
N TYR A 35 12.43 -5.38 -20.55
CA TYR A 35 11.45 -4.83 -19.64
C TYR A 35 11.97 -4.73 -18.21
N SER A 36 11.36 -3.84 -17.43
CA SER A 36 11.50 -3.75 -15.99
C SER A 36 10.12 -3.94 -15.36
N VAL A 37 10.11 -4.67 -14.25
CA VAL A 37 8.98 -4.68 -13.32
C VAL A 37 9.45 -3.84 -12.15
N GLU A 38 9.03 -2.59 -12.10
CA GLU A 38 9.35 -1.70 -10.99
C GLU A 38 8.50 -2.09 -9.78
N THR A 39 8.84 -3.21 -9.14
CA THR A 39 8.16 -3.67 -7.93
C THR A 39 8.36 -2.66 -6.83
N LEU A 40 7.29 -2.36 -6.10
CA LEU A 40 7.41 -1.63 -4.84
C LEU A 40 8.17 -2.52 -3.87
N ASP A 41 9.43 -2.16 -3.62
CA ASP A 41 10.35 -2.88 -2.75
C ASP A 41 10.41 -2.13 -1.42
N PRO A 42 9.88 -2.71 -0.33
CA PRO A 42 9.89 -2.06 0.98
C PRO A 42 11.31 -1.87 1.55
N GLU A 43 12.32 -2.58 1.02
CA GLU A 43 13.72 -2.43 1.42
C GLU A 43 14.50 -1.42 0.56
N ASP A 44 13.91 -0.90 -0.53
CA ASP A 44 14.50 0.17 -1.34
C ASP A 44 14.24 1.52 -0.66
N PRO A 45 15.27 2.22 -0.12
CA PRO A 45 15.08 3.51 0.56
C PRO A 45 14.63 4.62 -0.40
N THR A 46 14.73 4.41 -1.71
CA THR A 46 14.19 5.33 -2.71
C THR A 46 12.72 5.07 -3.04
N ASP A 47 12.16 3.94 -2.56
CA ASP A 47 10.80 3.45 -2.80
C ASP A 47 10.38 3.70 -4.25
N SER A 48 11.24 3.37 -5.22
CA SER A 48 11.08 3.90 -6.58
C SER A 48 10.04 3.15 -7.42
N GLY A 49 9.72 1.91 -7.05
CA GLY A 49 8.80 1.04 -7.80
C GLY A 49 7.37 1.07 -7.29
N TYR A 50 6.39 0.84 -8.16
CA TYR A 50 4.95 1.00 -7.88
C TYR A 50 4.12 -0.25 -8.18
N GLN A 51 4.76 -1.32 -8.63
CA GLN A 51 4.08 -2.54 -9.08
C GLN A 51 4.02 -3.59 -7.95
N ARG A 52 3.00 -4.45 -7.98
CA ARG A 52 2.83 -5.51 -6.98
C ARG A 52 3.78 -6.68 -7.21
N LEU A 53 4.11 -7.41 -6.15
CA LEU A 53 4.85 -8.67 -6.28
C LEU A 53 4.14 -9.66 -7.22
N LEU A 54 4.95 -10.36 -8.00
CA LEU A 54 4.50 -11.41 -8.89
C LEU A 54 3.93 -12.60 -8.09
N ASN A 55 2.72 -13.03 -8.46
CA ASN A 55 2.15 -14.26 -7.91
C ASN A 55 2.63 -15.44 -8.78
N LYS A 56 3.65 -16.16 -8.30
CA LYS A 56 4.26 -17.30 -9.02
C LYS A 56 3.25 -18.40 -9.35
N SER A 57 2.22 -18.63 -8.53
CA SER A 57 1.17 -19.62 -8.83
C SER A 57 0.37 -19.25 -10.06
N ARG A 58 0.02 -17.96 -10.24
CA ARG A 58 -0.67 -17.49 -11.45
C ARG A 58 0.19 -17.59 -12.69
N ALA A 59 1.47 -17.19 -12.59
CA ALA A 59 2.43 -17.34 -13.69
C ALA A 59 2.59 -18.81 -14.09
N LYS A 60 2.71 -19.72 -13.11
CA LYS A 60 2.81 -21.17 -13.33
C LYS A 60 1.58 -21.72 -14.05
N LYS A 61 0.36 -21.37 -13.62
CA LYS A 61 -0.88 -21.81 -14.29
C LYS A 61 -0.93 -21.37 -15.76
N LEU A 62 -0.50 -20.14 -16.05
CA LEU A 62 -0.40 -19.66 -17.42
C LEU A 62 0.65 -20.44 -18.21
N ALA A 63 1.82 -20.69 -17.61
CA ALA A 63 2.88 -21.44 -18.27
C ALA A 63 2.42 -22.86 -18.65
N ASP A 64 1.75 -23.55 -17.73
CA ASP A 64 1.21 -24.89 -17.97
C ASP A 64 0.14 -24.88 -19.08
N TYR A 65 -0.72 -23.85 -19.12
CA TYR A 65 -1.69 -23.65 -20.20
C TYR A 65 -1.02 -23.46 -21.56
N ILE A 66 0.00 -22.58 -21.65
CA ILE A 66 0.70 -22.30 -22.91
C ILE A 66 1.45 -23.54 -23.41
N VAL A 67 2.18 -24.25 -22.53
CA VAL A 67 2.90 -25.46 -22.92
C VAL A 67 1.94 -26.56 -23.40
N ALA A 68 0.79 -26.73 -22.75
CA ALA A 68 -0.22 -27.70 -23.17
C ALA A 68 -0.79 -27.31 -24.55
N GLY A 69 -1.20 -26.04 -24.69
CA GLY A 69 -1.88 -25.57 -25.89
C GLY A 69 -0.96 -25.33 -27.09
N GLN A 70 0.34 -25.15 -26.87
CA GLN A 70 1.33 -25.04 -27.95
C GLN A 70 1.43 -26.36 -28.73
N LYS A 71 1.32 -27.50 -28.04
CA LYS A 71 1.37 -28.83 -28.67
C LYS A 71 0.14 -29.11 -29.53
N THR A 72 -1.03 -28.66 -29.08
CA THR A 72 -2.33 -28.84 -29.75
C THR A 72 -2.68 -27.68 -30.69
N LYS A 73 -1.87 -26.60 -30.70
CA LYS A 73 -2.10 -25.35 -31.43
C LYS A 73 -3.42 -24.65 -31.06
N ASP A 74 -3.84 -24.76 -29.80
CA ASP A 74 -5.06 -24.14 -29.26
C ASP A 74 -4.77 -23.06 -28.18
N ALA A 75 -3.49 -22.82 -27.86
CA ALA A 75 -3.10 -21.73 -26.97
C ALA A 75 -3.50 -20.38 -27.54
N PHE A 76 -4.24 -19.58 -26.76
CA PHE A 76 -4.78 -18.29 -27.19
C PHE A 76 -4.73 -17.25 -26.07
N LEU A 77 -4.09 -16.11 -26.34
CA LEU A 77 -3.99 -14.98 -25.42
C LEU A 77 -4.46 -13.68 -26.12
N PRO A 78 -5.77 -13.37 -26.10
CA PRO A 78 -6.32 -12.22 -26.84
C PRO A 78 -5.96 -10.87 -26.23
N THR A 79 -5.73 -10.83 -24.93
CA THR A 79 -5.48 -9.58 -24.20
C THR A 79 -4.04 -9.12 -24.43
N SER A 80 -3.84 -7.84 -24.76
CA SER A 80 -2.51 -7.26 -24.99
C SER A 80 -1.71 -7.09 -23.72
N ILE A 81 -0.39 -7.29 -23.76
CA ILE A 81 0.51 -6.81 -22.70
C ILE A 81 0.63 -5.29 -22.87
N PHE A 82 0.51 -4.54 -21.77
CA PHE A 82 0.62 -3.08 -21.81
C PHE A 82 2.00 -2.66 -21.30
N LEU A 83 2.82 -2.15 -22.22
CA LEU A 83 4.16 -1.65 -21.97
C LEU A 83 4.14 -0.12 -22.03
N ALA A 84 5.03 0.51 -21.27
CA ALA A 84 5.23 1.96 -21.34
C ALA A 84 6.70 2.34 -21.33
N THR A 85 7.01 3.48 -21.94
CA THR A 85 8.31 4.14 -21.87
C THR A 85 8.14 5.66 -21.92
N HIS A 86 9.09 6.37 -21.30
CA HIS A 86 9.18 7.84 -21.38
C HIS A 86 9.82 8.31 -22.70
N ARG A 87 10.29 7.40 -23.54
CA ARG A 87 10.96 7.71 -24.82
C ARG A 87 10.01 7.54 -26.00
N SER A 88 10.29 8.24 -27.08
CA SER A 88 9.65 7.99 -28.37
C SER A 88 10.27 6.77 -29.06
N LEU A 89 9.47 6.08 -29.87
CA LEU A 89 9.94 5.01 -30.74
C LEU A 89 9.96 5.50 -32.19
N PRO A 90 11.04 5.24 -32.96
CA PRO A 90 11.02 5.44 -34.40
C PRO A 90 9.89 4.64 -35.04
N PHE A 91 9.07 5.32 -35.82
CA PHE A 91 7.96 4.73 -36.57
C PHE A 91 8.06 5.18 -38.02
N ASP A 92 8.05 4.21 -38.93
CA ASP A 92 7.99 4.45 -40.36
C ASP A 92 6.53 4.37 -40.84
N PRO A 93 5.90 5.50 -41.20
CA PRO A 93 4.52 5.53 -41.67
C PRO A 93 4.34 4.91 -43.07
N GLN A 94 5.42 4.74 -43.85
CA GLN A 94 5.31 4.11 -45.18
C GLN A 94 5.15 2.59 -45.06
N SER A 95 5.93 1.96 -44.18
CA SER A 95 5.87 0.53 -43.93
C SER A 95 4.96 0.14 -42.76
N ASN A 96 4.44 1.13 -42.00
CA ASN A 96 3.76 0.94 -40.72
C ASN A 96 4.57 0.07 -39.77
N THR A 97 5.86 0.36 -39.62
CA THR A 97 6.75 -0.39 -38.72
C THR A 97 7.27 0.46 -37.58
N VAL A 98 7.39 -0.15 -36.41
CA VAL A 98 8.06 0.43 -35.25
C VAL A 98 9.42 -0.24 -35.07
N GLU A 99 10.46 0.55 -34.80
CA GLU A 99 11.78 0.08 -34.42
C GLU A 99 11.95 0.18 -32.90
N ILE A 100 12.33 -0.93 -32.27
CA ILE A 100 12.66 -1.02 -30.85
C ILE A 100 14.14 -1.35 -30.75
N ASP A 101 14.94 -0.36 -30.39
CA ASP A 101 16.35 -0.49 -30.04
C ASP A 101 16.50 -0.46 -28.51
N ILE A 102 16.67 -1.64 -27.90
CA ILE A 102 16.65 -1.82 -26.45
C ILE A 102 17.81 -1.05 -25.78
N ASP A 103 18.96 -0.96 -26.43
CA ASP A 103 20.13 -0.27 -25.89
C ASP A 103 19.90 1.26 -25.84
N ARG A 104 19.11 1.78 -26.79
CA ARG A 104 18.77 3.20 -26.86
C ARG A 104 17.54 3.58 -26.02
N ILE A 105 16.53 2.71 -25.98
CA ILE A 105 15.26 3.00 -25.29
C ILE A 105 15.38 2.69 -23.79
N GLY A 106 16.16 1.67 -23.43
CA GLY A 106 16.13 1.07 -22.11
C GLY A 106 14.91 0.15 -21.91
N PRO A 107 14.71 -0.36 -20.68
CA PRO A 107 13.62 -1.28 -20.39
C PRO A 107 12.25 -0.60 -20.49
N PHE A 108 11.27 -1.31 -21.03
CA PHE A 108 9.87 -0.93 -20.92
C PHE A 108 9.31 -1.27 -19.53
N SER A 109 8.53 -0.37 -18.96
CA SER A 109 7.77 -0.64 -17.74
C SER A 109 6.53 -1.46 -18.09
N VAL A 110 6.34 -2.61 -17.41
CA VAL A 110 5.16 -3.47 -17.64
C VAL A 110 3.96 -2.96 -16.84
N VAL A 111 3.16 -2.07 -17.42
CA VAL A 111 2.02 -1.43 -16.75
C VAL A 111 0.86 -2.42 -16.53
N ASP A 112 0.63 -3.33 -17.48
CA ASP A 112 -0.24 -4.49 -17.28
C ASP A 112 0.29 -5.73 -18.01
N GLY A 113 0.04 -6.90 -17.42
CA GLY A 113 0.48 -8.19 -17.96
C GLY A 113 1.75 -8.76 -17.34
N GLN A 114 2.19 -8.29 -16.16
CA GLN A 114 3.38 -8.82 -15.48
C GLN A 114 3.33 -10.36 -15.28
N HIS A 115 2.17 -10.92 -14.88
CA HIS A 115 2.01 -12.38 -14.74
C HIS A 115 2.00 -13.09 -16.09
N ARG A 116 1.66 -12.38 -17.17
CA ARG A 116 1.67 -12.91 -18.53
C ARG A 116 3.09 -13.03 -19.05
N VAL A 117 3.87 -11.96 -18.94
CA VAL A 117 5.31 -11.96 -19.27
C VAL A 117 6.02 -13.09 -18.53
N GLU A 118 5.82 -13.20 -17.22
CA GLU A 118 6.46 -14.26 -16.44
C GLU A 118 5.98 -15.67 -16.82
N GLY A 119 4.67 -15.87 -17.03
CA GLY A 119 4.17 -17.18 -17.44
C GLY A 119 4.69 -17.61 -18.81
N LEU A 120 4.87 -16.67 -19.74
CA LEU A 120 5.48 -16.93 -21.05
C LEU A 120 6.96 -17.27 -20.91
N LYS A 121 7.70 -16.59 -20.02
CA LYS A 121 9.09 -16.92 -19.69
C LYS A 121 9.19 -18.35 -19.14
N MET A 122 8.40 -18.68 -18.13
CA MET A 122 8.35 -20.03 -17.54
C MET A 122 7.93 -21.10 -18.56
N ALA A 123 7.05 -20.76 -19.50
CA ALA A 123 6.66 -21.67 -20.58
C ALA A 123 7.81 -21.92 -21.56
N ALA A 124 8.54 -20.88 -21.97
CA ALA A 124 9.70 -20.99 -22.84
C ALA A 124 10.86 -21.77 -22.21
N GLU A 125 11.02 -21.69 -20.87
CA GLU A 125 11.97 -22.53 -20.12
C GLU A 125 11.60 -24.02 -20.17
N LYS A 126 10.31 -24.35 -20.27
CA LYS A 126 9.81 -25.74 -20.34
C LYS A 126 9.75 -26.29 -21.77
N ASP A 127 9.43 -25.43 -22.74
CA ASP A 127 9.27 -25.78 -24.14
C ASP A 127 9.79 -24.63 -25.02
N SER A 128 10.94 -24.85 -25.67
CA SER A 128 11.59 -23.83 -26.49
C SER A 128 10.78 -23.41 -27.71
N SER A 129 9.80 -24.20 -28.16
CA SER A 129 8.91 -23.81 -29.26
C SER A 129 8.02 -22.61 -28.91
N VAL A 130 7.86 -22.31 -27.62
CA VAL A 130 7.13 -21.13 -27.14
C VAL A 130 7.89 -19.83 -27.45
N LEU A 131 9.20 -19.87 -27.70
CA LEU A 131 9.99 -18.67 -28.05
C LEU A 131 9.49 -17.96 -29.33
N ASP A 132 8.85 -18.69 -30.23
CA ASP A 132 8.25 -18.16 -31.46
C ASP A 132 6.75 -17.82 -31.31
N PHE A 133 6.15 -18.10 -30.15
CA PHE A 133 4.77 -17.71 -29.87
C PHE A 133 4.65 -16.18 -29.83
N GLU A 134 3.67 -15.63 -30.55
CA GLU A 134 3.43 -14.19 -30.61
C GLU A 134 2.31 -13.77 -29.67
N VAL A 135 2.50 -12.62 -29.02
CA VAL A 135 1.48 -12.00 -28.17
C VAL A 135 1.18 -10.58 -28.63
N PRO A 136 -0.08 -10.13 -28.52
CA PRO A 136 -0.43 -8.74 -28.76
C PRO A 136 0.20 -7.86 -27.68
N VAL A 137 0.74 -6.72 -28.08
CA VAL A 137 1.40 -5.74 -27.21
C VAL A 137 0.96 -4.34 -27.59
N ASN A 138 0.58 -3.56 -26.59
CA ASN A 138 0.36 -2.13 -26.72
C ASN A 138 1.51 -1.40 -26.00
N ILE A 139 2.21 -0.52 -26.72
CA ILE A 139 3.36 0.22 -26.19
C ILE A 139 3.00 1.70 -26.12
N ALA A 140 2.80 2.23 -24.91
CA ALA A 140 2.71 3.65 -24.66
C ALA A 140 4.10 4.28 -24.73
N VAL A 141 4.20 5.38 -25.46
CA VAL A 141 5.45 6.13 -25.65
C VAL A 141 5.31 7.54 -25.10
N GLU A 142 6.45 8.16 -24.80
CA GLU A 142 6.48 9.54 -24.29
C GLU A 142 5.66 9.71 -22.99
N LEU A 143 5.53 8.63 -22.21
CA LEU A 143 4.74 8.58 -20.99
C LEU A 143 5.65 8.74 -19.77
N SER A 144 5.52 9.86 -19.04
CA SER A 144 6.30 10.14 -17.83
C SER A 144 6.10 9.06 -16.76
N LYS A 145 7.02 8.95 -15.80
CA LYS A 145 6.93 7.94 -14.73
C LYS A 145 5.65 8.11 -13.90
N ILE A 146 5.28 9.35 -13.56
CA ILE A 146 4.01 9.66 -12.89
C ILE A 146 2.81 9.22 -13.75
N ALA A 147 2.82 9.51 -15.05
CA ALA A 147 1.74 9.09 -15.93
C ALA A 147 1.63 7.55 -16.03
N GLN A 148 2.75 6.82 -16.02
CA GLN A 148 2.75 5.36 -15.97
C GLN A 148 2.12 4.82 -14.68
N MET A 149 2.40 5.42 -13.53
CA MET A 149 1.75 5.08 -12.24
C MET A 149 0.24 5.30 -12.30
N CYS A 150 -0.19 6.43 -12.87
CA CYS A 150 -1.59 6.75 -13.09
C CYS A 150 -2.29 5.70 -13.95
N HIS A 151 -1.68 5.32 -15.08
CA HIS A 151 -2.23 4.28 -15.95
C HIS A 151 -2.25 2.90 -15.29
N PHE A 152 -1.24 2.56 -14.49
CA PHE A 152 -1.22 1.33 -13.70
C PHE A 152 -2.42 1.26 -12.76
N LEU A 153 -2.70 2.32 -12.00
CA LEU A 153 -3.89 2.41 -11.15
C LEU A 153 -5.17 2.30 -11.98
N LEU A 154 -5.27 3.04 -13.08
CA LEU A 154 -6.50 3.09 -13.88
C LEU A 154 -6.88 1.73 -14.44
N VAL A 155 -5.90 1.00 -15.00
CA VAL A 155 -6.12 -0.35 -15.55
C VAL A 155 -6.45 -1.35 -14.44
N ASN A 156 -5.70 -1.30 -13.33
CA ASN A 156 -5.86 -2.30 -12.28
C ASN A 156 -7.05 -2.04 -11.35
N THR A 157 -7.48 -0.80 -11.16
CA THR A 157 -8.68 -0.49 -10.34
C THR A 157 -9.98 -0.76 -11.08
N THR A 158 -10.00 -0.62 -12.40
CA THR A 158 -11.22 -0.80 -13.21
C THR A 158 -11.46 -2.24 -13.66
N GLN A 159 -10.42 -3.05 -13.88
CA GLN A 159 -10.57 -4.42 -14.39
C GLN A 159 -10.40 -5.51 -13.32
N LYS A 160 -9.41 -5.38 -12.41
CA LYS A 160 -9.18 -6.32 -11.30
C LYS A 160 -8.32 -5.71 -10.20
N SER A 161 -8.94 -5.35 -9.08
CA SER A 161 -8.33 -4.56 -8.00
C SER A 161 -6.92 -5.04 -7.61
N VAL A 162 -5.97 -4.10 -7.56
CA VAL A 162 -4.65 -4.30 -6.96
C VAL A 162 -4.81 -4.35 -5.43
N ASP A 163 -3.77 -4.83 -4.75
CA ASP A 163 -3.74 -4.81 -3.29
C ASP A 163 -3.89 -3.36 -2.79
N LYS A 164 -4.75 -3.14 -1.81
CA LYS A 164 -5.05 -1.81 -1.29
C LYS A 164 -3.82 -1.12 -0.69
N ALA A 165 -2.87 -1.86 -0.12
CA ALA A 165 -1.64 -1.29 0.41
C ALA A 165 -0.74 -0.73 -0.70
N VAL A 166 -0.70 -1.40 -1.86
CA VAL A 166 0.01 -0.90 -3.06
C VAL A 166 -0.70 0.33 -3.61
N GLU A 167 -2.03 0.31 -3.72
CA GLU A 167 -2.79 1.50 -4.16
C GLU A 167 -2.53 2.72 -3.26
N GLN A 168 -2.49 2.53 -1.94
CA GLN A 168 -2.21 3.59 -0.96
C GLN A 168 -0.83 4.23 -1.18
N ARG A 169 0.20 3.42 -1.42
CA ARG A 169 1.55 3.90 -1.71
C ARG A 169 1.59 4.72 -3.00
N ILE A 170 0.89 4.28 -4.06
CA ILE A 170 0.84 5.03 -5.31
C ILE A 170 0.10 6.36 -5.11
N PHE A 171 -1.02 6.38 -4.40
CA PHE A 171 -1.71 7.65 -4.10
C PHE A 171 -0.82 8.61 -3.31
N ALA A 172 -0.03 8.12 -2.35
CA ALA A 172 0.90 8.94 -1.61
C ALA A 172 1.93 9.62 -2.52
N ARG A 173 2.59 8.86 -3.40
CA ARG A 173 3.57 9.43 -4.34
C ARG A 173 2.96 10.40 -5.33
N LEU A 174 1.76 10.11 -5.82
CA LEU A 174 1.03 11.06 -6.67
C LEU A 174 0.68 12.34 -5.91
N SER A 175 0.46 12.27 -4.60
CA SER A 175 0.15 13.43 -3.76
C SER A 175 1.40 14.29 -3.55
N GLU A 176 2.55 13.67 -3.29
CA GLU A 176 3.85 14.35 -3.21
C GLU A 176 4.25 15.03 -4.53
N ALA A 177 3.93 14.40 -5.66
CA ALA A 177 4.28 14.91 -6.99
C ALA A 177 3.37 16.05 -7.48
N ILE A 178 2.21 16.29 -6.86
CA ILE A 178 1.20 17.28 -7.32
C ILE A 178 1.78 18.69 -7.47
N ASP A 179 2.71 19.07 -6.58
CA ASP A 179 3.25 20.42 -6.51
C ASP A 179 4.53 20.60 -7.34
N VAL A 180 5.08 19.52 -7.90
CA VAL A 180 6.42 19.50 -8.53
C VAL A 180 6.37 19.03 -9.98
N GLU A 181 5.43 18.17 -10.34
CA GLU A 181 5.31 17.58 -11.69
C GLU A 181 3.92 17.81 -12.29
N ASP A 182 3.86 17.90 -13.63
CA ASP A 182 2.59 17.98 -14.35
C ASP A 182 1.89 16.61 -14.33
N ILE A 183 0.87 16.48 -13.49
CA ILE A 183 0.09 15.24 -13.39
C ILE A 183 -0.91 15.18 -14.55
N PRO A 184 -0.92 14.09 -15.34
CA PRO A 184 -1.86 13.97 -16.46
C PRO A 184 -3.31 14.02 -15.98
N SER A 185 -4.23 14.30 -16.91
CA SER A 185 -5.67 14.29 -16.60
C SER A 185 -6.11 12.93 -16.04
N LEU A 186 -6.41 12.94 -14.74
CA LEU A 186 -6.80 11.76 -13.99
C LEU A 186 -8.34 11.67 -13.90
N PRO A 187 -8.92 10.45 -13.83
CA PRO A 187 -10.31 10.28 -13.45
C PRO A 187 -10.62 11.03 -12.15
N ARG A 188 -11.76 11.73 -12.09
CA ARG A 188 -12.14 12.60 -10.96
C ARG A 188 -11.95 11.96 -9.58
N TRP A 189 -12.18 10.66 -9.45
CA TRP A 189 -12.04 9.94 -8.19
C TRP A 189 -10.57 9.75 -7.77
N ILE A 190 -9.64 9.56 -8.72
CA ILE A 190 -8.19 9.53 -8.45
C ILE A 190 -7.71 10.93 -8.09
N SER A 191 -8.06 11.94 -8.89
CA SER A 191 -7.67 13.34 -8.61
C SER A 191 -8.14 13.79 -7.23
N LYS A 192 -9.35 13.39 -6.82
CA LYS A 192 -9.89 13.71 -5.49
C LYS A 192 -9.12 12.99 -4.37
N ALA A 193 -8.73 11.73 -4.58
CA ALA A 193 -7.96 10.98 -3.58
C ALA A 193 -6.55 11.58 -3.40
N VAL A 194 -5.87 11.83 -4.52
CA VAL A 194 -4.53 12.43 -4.56
C VAL A 194 -4.56 13.86 -3.98
N GLY A 195 -5.46 14.73 -4.46
CA GLY A 195 -5.55 16.11 -3.97
C GLY A 195 -5.95 16.25 -2.50
N LYS A 196 -6.53 15.21 -1.88
CA LYS A 196 -6.79 15.22 -0.44
C LYS A 196 -5.53 14.89 0.38
N GLY A 197 -4.60 14.11 -0.17
CA GLY A 197 -3.35 13.71 0.48
C GLY A 197 -3.52 12.84 1.73
N ASP A 198 -4.71 12.26 1.96
CA ASP A 198 -4.95 11.49 3.19
C ASP A 198 -4.11 10.21 3.27
N ASP A 199 -3.91 9.52 2.15
CA ASP A 199 -3.12 8.28 2.13
C ASP A 199 -1.64 8.57 2.36
N GLU A 200 -1.10 9.67 1.80
CA GLU A 200 0.26 10.17 2.08
C GLU A 200 0.44 10.46 3.57
N LYS A 201 -0.40 11.35 4.13
CA LYS A 201 -0.33 11.73 5.55
C LYS A 201 -0.46 10.53 6.47
N ALA A 202 -1.36 9.60 6.16
CA ALA A 202 -1.54 8.41 6.97
C ALA A 202 -0.38 7.43 6.86
N LEU A 203 0.24 7.29 5.68
CA LEU A 203 1.43 6.48 5.49
C LEU A 203 2.62 7.06 6.27
N ASN A 204 2.79 8.37 6.32
CA ASN A 204 3.84 9.01 7.13
C ASN A 204 3.76 8.63 8.62
N TYR A 205 2.56 8.55 9.18
CA TYR A 205 2.36 8.04 10.55
C TYR A 205 2.74 6.56 10.67
N VAL A 206 2.33 5.72 9.72
CA VAL A 206 2.62 4.28 9.74
C VAL A 206 4.12 4.03 9.61
N ASP A 207 4.78 4.69 8.66
CA ASP A 207 6.22 4.57 8.43
C ASP A 207 7.00 5.06 9.65
N TYR A 208 6.61 6.18 10.25
CA TYR A 208 7.22 6.67 11.49
C TYR A 208 7.10 5.66 12.64
N LEU A 209 5.89 5.10 12.85
CA LEU A 209 5.66 4.10 13.89
C LEU A 209 6.36 2.76 13.62
N ASN A 210 6.51 2.36 12.36
CA ASN A 210 7.13 1.08 12.02
C ASN A 210 8.67 1.15 12.06
N ASN A 211 9.26 2.33 11.87
CA ASN A 211 10.71 2.53 11.78
C ASN A 211 11.36 3.10 13.06
N GLU A 212 10.59 3.66 13.99
CA GLU A 212 11.14 4.17 15.25
C GLU A 212 11.42 3.03 16.26
N PRO A 213 12.66 2.81 16.74
CA PRO A 213 12.99 1.68 17.62
C PRO A 213 12.22 1.60 18.94
N GLU A 214 11.88 2.76 19.51
CA GLU A 214 11.10 2.85 20.76
C GLU A 214 9.60 2.64 20.54
N SER A 215 9.16 2.53 19.28
CA SER A 215 7.76 2.32 18.94
C SER A 215 7.30 0.92 19.33
N PRO A 216 6.13 0.79 19.98
CA PRO A 216 5.47 -0.50 20.14
C PRO A 216 5.23 -1.24 18.82
N TRP A 217 5.18 -0.50 17.71
CA TRP A 217 4.92 -1.00 16.36
C TRP A 217 6.18 -1.22 15.53
N PHE A 218 7.38 -1.03 16.10
CA PHE A 218 8.64 -1.19 15.38
C PHE A 218 8.74 -2.56 14.70
N GLY A 219 8.77 -2.57 13.36
CA GLY A 219 8.80 -3.78 12.54
C GLY A 219 7.62 -4.74 12.75
N ARG A 220 6.45 -4.26 13.20
CA ARG A 220 5.24 -5.07 13.43
C ARG A 220 4.14 -4.87 12.39
N ILE A 221 4.26 -3.83 11.56
CA ILE A 221 3.29 -3.50 10.53
C ILE A 221 3.78 -4.10 9.20
N GLU A 222 3.00 -5.02 8.65
CA GLU A 222 3.27 -5.61 7.33
C GLU A 222 3.04 -4.54 6.25
N MET A 223 4.13 -4.05 5.68
CA MET A 223 4.13 -3.03 4.63
C MET A 223 3.77 -3.65 3.27
N ALA A 224 3.32 -2.81 2.33
CA ALA A 224 2.99 -3.27 0.98
C ALA A 224 4.15 -4.06 0.36
N ASN A 225 3.85 -5.24 -0.20
CA ASN A 225 4.84 -6.17 -0.79
C ASN A 225 5.91 -6.72 0.18
N ALA A 226 5.87 -6.42 1.48
CA ALA A 226 6.78 -7.06 2.44
C ALA A 226 6.39 -8.53 2.63
N VAL A 227 7.40 -9.40 2.79
CA VAL A 227 7.19 -10.78 3.24
C VAL A 227 7.49 -10.81 4.73
N ASP A 228 6.55 -11.33 5.52
CA ASP A 228 6.78 -11.55 6.95
C ASP A 228 7.69 -12.77 7.17
N GLU A 229 8.99 -12.61 6.89
CA GLU A 229 9.97 -13.69 7.00
C GLU A 229 10.15 -14.18 8.44
N GLU A 230 9.99 -13.28 9.40
CA GLU A 230 10.22 -13.55 10.83
C GLU A 230 8.94 -13.82 11.62
N GLY A 231 7.76 -13.75 10.99
CA GLY A 231 6.48 -13.92 11.68
C GLY A 231 6.20 -12.83 12.73
N ARG A 232 6.85 -11.67 12.59
CA ARG A 232 6.76 -10.53 13.52
C ARG A 232 5.57 -9.63 13.23
N ASN A 233 5.05 -9.69 12.01
CA ASN A 233 3.96 -8.83 11.60
C ASN A 233 2.64 -9.26 12.25
N THR A 234 1.96 -8.30 12.84
CA THR A 234 0.74 -8.52 13.64
C THR A 234 -0.48 -7.82 13.06
N THR A 235 -0.24 -6.79 12.24
CA THR A 235 -1.25 -6.06 11.48
C THR A 235 -0.67 -5.65 10.13
N ASN A 236 -1.53 -5.33 9.15
CA ASN A 236 -1.10 -4.85 7.85
C ASN A 236 -1.25 -3.33 7.69
N GLN A 237 -0.42 -2.73 6.84
CA GLN A 237 -0.41 -1.32 6.48
C GLN A 237 -1.82 -0.81 6.16
N LYS A 238 -2.57 -1.56 5.34
CA LYS A 238 -3.93 -1.20 4.94
C LYS A 238 -4.82 -0.94 6.16
N THR A 239 -4.82 -1.83 7.15
CA THR A 239 -5.65 -1.71 8.35
C THR A 239 -5.30 -0.46 9.13
N PHE A 240 -4.00 -0.21 9.33
CA PHE A 240 -3.52 0.92 10.11
C PHE A 240 -3.80 2.26 9.40
N VAL A 241 -3.50 2.37 8.11
CA VAL A 241 -3.79 3.57 7.31
C VAL A 241 -5.29 3.89 7.34
N GLN A 242 -6.18 2.89 7.24
CA GLN A 242 -7.62 3.14 7.33
C GLN A 242 -8.04 3.67 8.70
N ALA A 243 -7.46 3.15 9.80
CA ALA A 243 -7.72 3.66 11.14
C ALA A 243 -7.24 5.11 11.30
N ILE A 244 -6.05 5.44 10.79
CA ILE A 244 -5.50 6.81 10.84
C ILE A 244 -6.36 7.79 10.04
N LYS A 245 -6.73 7.45 8.81
CA LYS A 245 -7.63 8.29 7.99
C LYS A 245 -8.97 8.54 8.66
N LYS A 246 -9.49 7.54 9.38
CA LYS A 246 -10.83 7.59 9.98
C LYS A 246 -10.86 8.34 11.31
N TYR A 247 -9.80 8.29 12.11
CA TYR A 247 -9.84 8.78 13.50
C TYR A 247 -8.74 9.79 13.85
N ILE A 248 -7.63 9.81 13.11
CA ILE A 248 -6.50 10.73 13.34
C ILE A 248 -6.61 11.94 12.41
N LEU A 249 -6.75 11.71 11.09
CA LEU A 249 -6.84 12.75 10.06
C LEU A 249 -8.25 13.38 9.99
N VAL A 250 -8.79 13.76 11.15
CA VAL A 250 -10.10 14.38 11.29
C VAL A 250 -9.96 15.76 11.95
N ALA A 251 -10.73 16.74 11.49
CA ALA A 251 -10.55 18.14 11.87
C ALA A 251 -10.64 18.43 13.38
N HIS A 252 -11.32 17.58 14.16
CA HIS A 252 -11.47 17.73 15.61
C HIS A 252 -10.37 17.03 16.42
N ASN A 253 -9.38 16.40 15.77
CA ASN A 253 -8.25 15.81 16.46
C ASN A 253 -7.15 16.86 16.66
N PRO A 254 -6.86 17.28 17.90
CA PRO A 254 -5.91 18.36 18.15
C PRO A 254 -4.46 17.97 17.84
N VAL A 255 -4.13 16.69 17.62
CA VAL A 255 -2.77 16.28 17.24
C VAL A 255 -2.33 16.95 15.93
N LEU A 256 -3.28 17.23 15.02
CA LEU A 256 -3.01 17.84 13.73
C LEU A 256 -2.60 19.30 13.81
N THR A 257 -2.86 19.99 14.93
CA THR A 257 -2.38 21.39 15.13
C THR A 257 -0.89 21.46 15.43
N TYR A 258 -0.24 20.31 15.66
CA TYR A 258 1.18 20.20 15.99
C TYR A 258 1.96 19.59 14.82
N GLU A 259 1.92 20.19 13.64
CA GLU A 259 2.44 19.60 12.38
C GLU A 259 3.83 18.93 12.51
N GLU A 260 4.79 19.60 13.16
CA GLU A 260 6.15 19.07 13.35
C GLU A 260 6.26 17.94 14.40
N LYS A 261 5.32 17.90 15.36
CA LYS A 261 5.38 17.00 16.53
C LYS A 261 4.30 15.93 16.51
N GLN A 262 3.38 15.96 15.54
CA GLN A 262 2.20 15.11 15.48
C GLN A 262 2.56 13.62 15.51
N TYR A 263 3.63 13.22 14.82
CA TYR A 263 4.11 11.84 14.80
C TYR A 263 4.68 11.42 16.16
N LYS A 264 5.46 12.29 16.81
CA LYS A 264 6.02 12.02 18.15
C LYS A 264 4.94 11.98 19.23
N ILE A 265 3.93 12.84 19.16
CA ILE A 265 2.78 12.83 20.08
C ILE A 265 2.01 11.51 19.95
N PHE A 266 1.73 11.07 18.72
CA PHE A 266 1.04 9.80 18.48
C PHE A 266 1.88 8.58 18.89
N LEU A 267 3.20 8.62 18.68
CA LEU A 267 4.13 7.62 19.20
C LEU A 267 4.08 7.55 20.73
N ASN A 268 4.16 8.68 21.42
CA ASN A 268 4.12 8.72 22.89
C ASN A 268 2.81 8.12 23.43
N TYR A 269 1.68 8.34 22.73
CA TYR A 269 0.40 7.73 23.07
C TYR A 269 0.44 6.20 22.99
N TRP A 270 1.02 5.65 21.91
CA TRP A 270 1.20 4.20 21.79
C TRP A 270 2.17 3.64 22.84
N ILE A 271 3.26 4.34 23.14
CA ILE A 271 4.20 3.93 24.20
C ILE A 271 3.49 3.88 25.55
N ALA A 272 2.71 4.91 25.89
CA ALA A 272 1.93 4.97 27.13
C ALA A 272 0.95 3.79 27.25
N LEU A 273 0.20 3.50 26.18
CA LEU A 273 -0.68 2.34 26.11
C LEU A 273 0.07 1.02 26.33
N ARG A 274 1.23 0.85 25.68
CA ARG A 274 2.05 -0.35 25.79
C ARG A 274 2.63 -0.54 27.19
N ASN A 275 3.03 0.54 27.86
CA ASN A 275 3.58 0.50 29.21
C ASN A 275 2.53 0.14 30.27
N ILE A 276 1.29 0.61 30.10
CA ILE A 276 0.18 0.26 30.98
C ILE A 276 -0.30 -1.17 30.72
N ILE A 277 -0.64 -1.47 29.46
CA ILE A 277 -1.29 -2.74 29.11
C ILE A 277 -0.31 -3.91 29.21
N GLN A 278 0.97 -3.66 28.92
CA GLN A 278 2.01 -4.69 28.82
C GLN A 278 1.56 -5.88 27.95
N PRO A 279 1.13 -5.61 26.69
CA PRO A 279 0.56 -6.63 25.84
C PRO A 279 1.61 -7.67 25.47
N VAL A 280 1.23 -8.95 25.53
CA VAL A 280 2.09 -10.03 25.04
C VAL A 280 2.34 -9.88 23.55
N ASP A 281 3.51 -10.34 23.11
CA ASP A 281 3.79 -10.46 21.68
C ASP A 281 2.71 -11.31 21.00
N ASN A 282 2.28 -10.87 19.82
CA ASN A 282 1.20 -11.51 19.05
C ASN A 282 -0.21 -11.49 19.69
N GLY A 283 -0.40 -10.70 20.75
CA GLY A 283 -1.70 -10.39 21.36
C GLY A 283 -2.64 -9.62 20.43
N VAL A 284 -3.93 -9.57 20.78
CA VAL A 284 -4.98 -8.86 20.05
C VAL A 284 -4.76 -7.35 20.03
N PHE A 285 -4.00 -6.81 20.99
CA PHE A 285 -3.57 -5.40 21.01
C PHE A 285 -2.87 -5.00 19.72
N TYR A 286 -2.00 -5.88 19.19
CA TYR A 286 -1.25 -5.62 17.97
C TYR A 286 -2.02 -5.99 16.68
N LYS A 287 -3.31 -6.30 16.78
CA LYS A 287 -4.18 -6.69 15.65
C LYS A 287 -5.26 -5.64 15.40
N TYR A 288 -6.15 -5.92 14.45
CA TYR A 288 -7.27 -5.05 14.07
C TYR A 288 -8.02 -4.43 15.27
N ASN A 289 -8.37 -5.23 16.29
CA ASN A 289 -9.17 -4.73 17.43
C ASN A 289 -8.43 -3.66 18.26
N GLY A 290 -7.13 -3.86 18.54
CA GLY A 290 -6.34 -2.86 19.26
C GLY A 290 -6.07 -1.62 18.40
N VAL A 291 -5.74 -1.81 17.12
CA VAL A 291 -5.56 -0.71 16.16
C VAL A 291 -6.84 0.13 16.03
N ASP A 292 -8.01 -0.48 15.81
CA ASP A 292 -9.28 0.26 15.67
C ASP A 292 -9.68 0.96 16.96
N LEU A 293 -9.61 0.27 18.11
CA LEU A 293 -10.03 0.86 19.38
C LEU A 293 -9.17 2.06 19.76
N PHE A 294 -7.85 1.90 19.82
CA PHE A 294 -6.98 2.95 20.36
C PHE A 294 -6.75 4.07 19.36
N SER A 295 -6.82 3.82 18.06
CA SER A 295 -6.87 4.89 17.06
C SER A 295 -8.16 5.68 17.16
N ARG A 296 -9.29 5.03 17.44
CA ARG A 296 -10.58 5.71 17.63
C ARG A 296 -10.63 6.54 18.91
N PHE A 297 -10.07 6.01 20.00
CA PHE A 297 -10.05 6.67 21.29
C PHE A 297 -9.07 7.86 21.34
N CYS A 298 -8.11 7.94 20.42
CA CYS A 298 -7.06 8.96 20.46
C CYS A 298 -7.60 10.41 20.39
N ALA A 299 -8.65 10.68 19.60
CA ALA A 299 -9.16 12.04 19.44
C ALA A 299 -9.82 12.57 20.74
N PRO A 300 -10.75 11.84 21.39
CA PRO A 300 -11.23 12.20 22.72
C PRO A 300 -10.11 12.35 23.74
N PHE A 301 -9.15 11.42 23.74
CA PHE A 301 -8.02 11.44 24.67
C PHE A 301 -7.13 12.68 24.50
N PHE A 302 -6.71 12.99 23.28
CA PHE A 302 -5.88 14.17 23.02
C PHE A 302 -6.63 15.48 23.31
N ASN A 303 -7.94 15.55 23.11
CA ASN A 303 -8.73 16.71 23.53
C ASN A 303 -8.70 16.92 25.06
N LYS A 304 -8.67 15.85 25.85
CA LYS A 304 -8.52 15.93 27.31
C LYS A 304 -7.10 16.38 27.70
N VAL A 305 -6.06 15.74 27.14
CA VAL A 305 -4.64 16.01 27.46
C VAL A 305 -4.17 17.36 26.93
N LEU A 306 -4.79 17.92 25.89
CA LEU A 306 -4.51 19.26 25.40
C LEU A 306 -4.60 20.33 26.50
N ASN A 307 -5.52 20.15 27.47
CA ASN A 307 -5.67 21.06 28.60
C ASN A 307 -4.43 21.09 29.50
N GLU A 308 -3.67 20.00 29.55
CA GLU A 308 -2.42 19.88 30.32
C GLU A 308 -1.21 20.39 29.53
N LYS A 309 -1.36 20.65 28.22
CA LYS A 309 -0.32 21.11 27.27
C LYS A 309 0.96 20.28 27.28
N ASN A 310 0.89 19.04 27.77
CA ASN A 310 2.04 18.16 27.93
C ASN A 310 1.73 16.78 27.32
N PHE A 311 2.43 16.45 26.23
CA PHE A 311 2.26 15.21 25.48
C PHE A 311 3.40 14.20 25.76
N THR A 312 4.05 14.29 26.91
CA THR A 312 5.06 13.29 27.31
C THR A 312 4.40 11.94 27.64
N VAL A 313 5.19 10.87 27.51
CA VAL A 313 4.75 9.50 27.84
C VAL A 313 4.20 9.44 29.27
N ALA A 314 4.92 9.96 30.26
CA ALA A 314 4.49 9.93 31.66
C ALA A 314 3.14 10.64 31.92
N THR A 315 2.90 11.79 31.28
CA THR A 315 1.62 12.49 31.39
C THR A 315 0.49 11.67 30.79
N MET A 316 0.70 11.14 29.58
CA MET A 316 -0.29 10.31 28.92
C MET A 316 -0.58 9.03 29.68
N GLU A 317 0.45 8.37 30.24
CA GLU A 317 0.31 7.19 31.08
C GLU A 317 -0.57 7.46 32.29
N LYS A 318 -0.32 8.55 33.02
CA LYS A 318 -1.12 8.91 34.19
C LYS A 318 -2.60 9.09 33.81
N SER A 319 -2.88 9.80 32.71
CA SER A 319 -4.26 10.01 32.25
C SER A 319 -4.92 8.73 31.74
N LEU A 320 -4.18 7.86 31.04
CA LEU A 320 -4.69 6.59 30.52
C LEU A 320 -4.94 5.57 31.62
N GLN A 321 -4.01 5.45 32.57
CA GLN A 321 -4.14 4.54 33.71
C GLN A 321 -5.43 4.83 34.47
N ARG A 322 -5.63 6.11 34.83
CA ARG A 322 -6.85 6.55 35.49
C ARG A 322 -8.10 6.30 34.66
N THR A 323 -8.02 6.51 33.34
CA THR A 323 -9.14 6.21 32.44
C THR A 323 -9.48 4.72 32.54
N PHE A 324 -8.50 3.82 32.50
CA PHE A 324 -8.72 2.38 32.57
C PHE A 324 -9.23 1.91 33.93
N ASP A 325 -8.77 2.52 35.03
CA ASP A 325 -9.24 2.22 36.39
C ASP A 325 -10.72 2.57 36.57
N ASN A 326 -11.21 3.58 35.84
CA ASN A 326 -12.61 4.02 35.83
C ASN A 326 -13.49 3.29 34.80
N VAL A 327 -12.96 2.29 34.07
CA VAL A 327 -13.78 1.49 33.15
C VAL A 327 -14.51 0.41 33.95
N GLU A 328 -15.83 0.52 33.97
CA GLU A 328 -16.70 -0.41 34.68
C GLU A 328 -17.33 -1.47 33.77
N GLY A 329 -18.04 -2.41 34.40
CA GLY A 329 -18.87 -3.38 33.71
C GLY A 329 -18.08 -4.42 32.92
N GLU A 330 -18.60 -4.80 31.76
CA GLU A 330 -18.02 -5.87 30.97
C GLU A 330 -16.67 -5.53 30.33
N TYR A 331 -16.25 -4.27 30.36
CA TYR A 331 -14.96 -3.87 29.81
C TYR A 331 -13.92 -3.54 30.89
N ALA A 332 -14.28 -3.70 32.17
CA ALA A 332 -13.34 -3.75 33.27
C ALA A 332 -12.27 -4.81 32.94
N GLY A 333 -11.00 -4.38 32.93
CA GLY A 333 -9.93 -5.21 32.40
C GLY A 333 -9.17 -4.64 31.22
N VAL A 334 -9.71 -3.62 30.51
CA VAL A 334 -9.13 -3.12 29.26
C VAL A 334 -7.68 -2.62 29.39
N GLY A 335 -7.29 -2.15 30.58
CA GLY A 335 -5.90 -1.76 30.89
C GLY A 335 -4.96 -2.92 31.22
N HIS A 336 -5.43 -4.17 31.27
CA HIS A 336 -4.62 -5.33 31.63
C HIS A 336 -4.28 -6.21 30.43
N SER A 337 -3.06 -6.77 30.42
CA SER A 337 -2.55 -7.66 29.37
C SER A 337 -3.49 -8.84 29.06
N THR A 338 -4.11 -9.45 30.09
CA THR A 338 -5.01 -10.61 29.95
C THR A 338 -6.23 -10.34 29.08
N PHE A 339 -6.72 -9.10 29.07
CA PHE A 339 -7.83 -8.69 28.20
C PHE A 339 -7.45 -8.81 26.71
N TRP A 340 -6.19 -8.54 26.40
CA TRP A 340 -5.63 -8.46 25.05
C TRP A 340 -4.93 -9.74 24.60
N ASN A 341 -4.80 -10.75 25.45
CA ASN A 341 -4.24 -12.05 25.06
C ASN A 341 -5.11 -12.75 23.99
N ARG A 342 -4.51 -13.64 23.20
CA ARG A 342 -5.28 -14.52 22.31
C ARG A 342 -6.21 -15.39 23.15
N GLY A 343 -7.49 -15.44 22.78
CA GLY A 343 -8.54 -16.09 23.56
C GLY A 343 -9.06 -15.26 24.74
N GLY A 344 -8.47 -14.09 25.03
CA GLY A 344 -9.00 -13.09 25.96
C GLY A 344 -10.19 -12.32 25.39
N ARG A 345 -10.78 -11.43 26.20
CA ARG A 345 -12.03 -10.73 25.85
C ARG A 345 -11.94 -9.96 24.52
N ALA A 346 -10.81 -9.31 24.27
CA ALA A 346 -10.58 -8.59 23.01
C ALA A 346 -10.67 -9.50 21.77
N SER A 347 -10.41 -10.81 21.88
CA SER A 347 -10.44 -11.73 20.73
C SER A 347 -11.82 -11.92 20.13
N TYR A 348 -12.89 -11.74 20.93
CA TYR A 348 -14.28 -11.99 20.52
C TYR A 348 -15.05 -10.72 20.16
N MET A 349 -14.39 -9.56 20.23
CA MET A 349 -15.02 -8.28 19.95
C MET A 349 -15.20 -8.10 18.44
N ASN A 350 -16.43 -7.84 18.04
CA ASN A 350 -16.76 -7.31 16.72
C ASN A 350 -16.72 -5.77 16.74
N SER A 351 -16.95 -5.13 15.59
CA SER A 351 -16.94 -3.66 15.49
C SER A 351 -17.97 -2.98 16.39
N GLY A 352 -19.10 -3.62 16.68
CA GLY A 352 -20.12 -3.11 17.60
C GLY A 352 -19.63 -3.09 19.05
N ALA A 353 -19.01 -4.18 19.51
CA ALA A 353 -18.39 -4.24 20.83
C ALA A 353 -17.23 -3.24 20.98
N ILE A 354 -16.43 -3.02 19.92
CA ILE A 354 -15.38 -1.97 19.93
C ILE A 354 -15.99 -0.58 20.07
N ASN A 355 -17.12 -0.30 19.40
CA ASN A 355 -17.81 0.98 19.56
C ASN A 355 -18.33 1.18 21.00
N GLN A 356 -18.88 0.14 21.61
CA GLN A 356 -19.33 0.18 23.00
C GLN A 356 -18.16 0.42 23.94
N LEU A 357 -17.08 -0.36 23.83
CA LEU A 357 -15.87 -0.15 24.63
C LEU A 357 -15.29 1.26 24.46
N ASN A 358 -15.23 1.79 23.25
CA ASN A 358 -14.79 3.16 23.03
C ASN A 358 -15.69 4.18 23.75
N ALA A 359 -17.01 3.98 23.75
CA ALA A 359 -17.93 4.85 24.49
C ALA A 359 -17.69 4.77 26.01
N GLU A 360 -17.39 3.58 26.53
CA GLU A 360 -17.01 3.39 27.94
C GLU A 360 -15.71 4.12 28.27
N LEU A 361 -14.66 3.99 27.43
CA LEU A 361 -13.39 4.70 27.60
C LEU A 361 -13.59 6.22 27.61
N VAL A 362 -14.42 6.74 26.70
CA VAL A 362 -14.72 8.18 26.66
C VAL A 362 -15.45 8.64 27.93
N ARG A 363 -16.39 7.85 28.44
CA ARG A 363 -17.03 8.17 29.72
C ARG A 363 -16.03 8.16 30.87
N ALA A 364 -15.22 7.10 30.96
CA ALA A 364 -14.23 6.92 32.02
C ALA A 364 -13.17 8.03 32.03
N LEU A 365 -12.81 8.55 30.84
CA LEU A 365 -11.90 9.70 30.67
C LEU A 365 -12.44 10.99 31.32
N HIS A 366 -13.76 11.11 31.47
CA HIS A 366 -14.44 12.29 32.02
C HIS A 366 -14.90 12.13 33.46
N VAL A 367 -14.71 10.95 34.09
CA VAL A 367 -14.96 10.76 35.52
C VAL A 367 -13.98 11.65 36.30
N SER A 368 -14.52 12.65 37.00
CA SER A 368 -13.83 13.87 37.44
C SER A 368 -12.68 13.67 38.44
N ASP A 369 -11.74 14.64 38.44
CA ASP A 369 -10.69 14.93 39.46
C ASP A 369 -11.26 15.22 40.87
N SER A 370 -12.50 14.81 41.13
CA SER A 370 -13.33 15.25 42.26
C SER A 370 -13.11 14.48 43.56
N GLU A 371 -12.20 13.50 43.56
CA GLU A 371 -11.73 12.80 44.77
C GLU A 371 -10.24 13.06 45.00
N ALA A 372 -9.78 14.29 44.77
CA ALA A 372 -8.67 14.77 45.60
C ALA A 372 -9.27 14.97 46.99
N ASP A 373 -9.13 13.95 47.84
CA ASP A 373 -9.43 14.04 49.26
C ASP A 373 -8.90 15.38 49.78
N ILE A 374 -9.80 16.17 50.37
CA ILE A 374 -9.38 17.29 51.21
C ILE A 374 -8.64 16.64 52.38
N GLU A 375 -7.31 16.57 52.31
CA GLU A 375 -6.48 16.30 53.47
C GLU A 375 -6.73 17.44 54.48
N ILE A 376 -7.32 17.10 55.63
CA ILE A 376 -7.45 17.99 56.81
C ILE A 376 -6.20 17.87 57.67
#